data_AF-A0A1B0FJ73-F1
#
_entry.id   AF-A0A1B0FJ73-F1
#
_cell.length_a   1.000
_cell.length_b   1.000
_cell.length_c   1.000
_cell.angle_alpha   90.00
_cell.angle_beta   90.00
_cell.angle_gamma   90.00
#
_symmetry.space_group_name_H-M   'P 1'
#
loop_
_entity.id
_entity.type
_entity.pdbx_description
1 polymer ?
#
loop_
_entity_poly.entity_id
_entity_poly.type
_entity_poly.pdbx_seq_one_letter_code
_entity_poly.pdbx_strand_id
1 'polypeptide(L)'
;MGLEGRGMSFHTDADTEIIPNMLTLYLDEGLSPVDSLFKCLNNLHGSFALVLLFAEYPDALFVAKRNLPLAIGYNCNTVFAASDPKALSKFVERISHLEDNDIAVIKSSGVSIYNNGTQVKRSIENSSPSDFLISKNGYPSFMLKEIFEQPRALNKTINQFYKQYKELSYITTVGCGSSYFAGLVAKHWLESVAQVRVHLEISSEFRYSNVKLEEGSIELFISQSGGTADTIEGLHYAK
;
A
#
# COMPACT_ATOMS: atom_id res chain seq x y z
N MET A 1 -21.77 -10.00 -22.00
CA MET A 1 -22.25 -8.62 -22.25
C MET A 1 -21.69 -7.73 -21.16
N GLY A 2 -21.06 -6.61 -21.54
CA GLY A 2 -20.62 -5.58 -20.59
C GLY A 2 -21.80 -4.83 -19.96
N LEU A 3 -21.51 -3.92 -19.02
CA LEU A 3 -22.52 -3.18 -18.24
C LEU A 3 -23.49 -2.37 -19.10
N GLU A 4 -22.99 -1.75 -20.18
CA GLU A 4 -23.84 -1.02 -21.15
C GLU A 4 -24.85 -1.93 -21.83
N GLY A 5 -24.45 -3.17 -22.16
CA GLY A 5 -25.35 -4.18 -22.71
C GLY A 5 -26.41 -4.68 -21.73
N ARG A 6 -26.28 -4.32 -20.45
CA ARG A 6 -27.27 -4.55 -19.39
C ARG A 6 -28.05 -3.28 -19.02
N GLY A 7 -27.91 -2.20 -19.78
CA GLY A 7 -28.68 -0.96 -19.62
C GLY A 7 -28.08 0.07 -18.68
N MET A 8 -26.84 -0.11 -18.20
CA MET A 8 -26.16 0.88 -17.36
C MET A 8 -25.55 1.99 -18.21
N SER A 9 -25.80 3.25 -17.84
CA SER A 9 -25.17 4.43 -18.45
C SER A 9 -23.96 4.90 -17.64
N PHE A 10 -22.89 5.28 -18.33
CA PHE A 10 -21.72 5.92 -17.72
C PHE A 10 -21.78 7.42 -17.98
N HIS A 11 -21.38 8.20 -16.99
CA HIS A 11 -21.39 9.66 -17.02
C HIS A 11 -19.98 10.26 -16.98
N THR A 12 -18.96 9.44 -16.75
CA THR A 12 -17.56 9.83 -16.65
C THR A 12 -16.67 8.88 -17.45
N ASP A 13 -15.45 9.34 -17.76
CA ASP A 13 -14.40 8.50 -18.34
C ASP A 13 -13.56 7.79 -17.26
N ALA A 14 -13.98 7.87 -15.98
CA ALA A 14 -13.25 7.26 -14.88
C ALA A 14 -13.57 5.76 -14.79
N ASP A 15 -12.52 4.94 -14.78
CA ASP A 15 -12.60 3.50 -14.50
C ASP A 15 -13.34 3.19 -13.18
N THR A 16 -13.24 4.09 -12.20
CA THR A 16 -13.88 3.99 -10.89
C THR A 16 -15.42 3.92 -10.99
N GLU A 17 -16.05 4.49 -12.02
CA GLU A 17 -17.50 4.45 -12.21
C GLU A 17 -18.03 3.04 -12.53
N ILE A 18 -17.17 2.14 -12.98
CA ILE A 18 -17.52 0.72 -13.17
C ILE A 18 -17.98 0.10 -11.85
N ILE A 19 -17.37 0.48 -10.72
CA ILE A 19 -17.63 -0.11 -9.40
C ILE A 19 -19.08 0.13 -8.94
N PRO A 20 -19.58 1.38 -8.80
CA PRO A 20 -20.96 1.61 -8.40
C PRO A 20 -21.95 0.99 -9.39
N ASN A 21 -21.68 1.02 -10.70
CA ASN A 21 -22.55 0.42 -11.70
C ASN A 21 -22.63 -1.12 -11.57
N MET A 22 -21.51 -1.80 -11.32
CA MET A 22 -21.52 -3.25 -11.04
C MET A 22 -22.27 -3.58 -9.75
N LEU A 23 -22.08 -2.75 -8.71
CA LEU A 23 -22.73 -2.97 -7.42
C LEU A 23 -24.25 -2.78 -7.52
N THR A 24 -24.72 -1.73 -8.19
CA THR A 24 -26.16 -1.51 -8.43
C THR A 24 -26.78 -2.69 -9.15
N LEU A 25 -26.15 -3.17 -10.22
CA LEU A 25 -26.62 -4.33 -10.96
C LEU A 25 -26.76 -5.59 -10.08
N TYR A 26 -25.79 -5.85 -9.18
CA TYR A 26 -25.86 -7.01 -8.29
C TYR A 26 -26.88 -6.85 -7.17
N LEU A 27 -27.08 -5.63 -6.67
CA LEU A 27 -28.16 -5.33 -5.73
C LEU A 27 -29.53 -5.53 -6.37
N ASP A 28 -29.71 -5.09 -7.63
CA ASP A 28 -30.95 -5.32 -8.40
C ASP A 28 -31.21 -6.81 -8.69
N GLU A 29 -30.14 -7.61 -8.80
CA GLU A 29 -30.22 -9.09 -8.85
C GLU A 29 -30.58 -9.73 -7.49
N GLY A 30 -30.74 -8.93 -6.42
CA GLY A 30 -31.17 -9.35 -5.09
C GLY A 30 -30.05 -9.78 -4.13
N LEU A 31 -28.79 -9.50 -4.45
CA LEU A 31 -27.66 -9.83 -3.57
C LEU A 31 -27.55 -8.83 -2.40
N SER A 32 -27.00 -9.27 -1.27
CA SER A 32 -26.67 -8.37 -0.16
C SER A 32 -25.49 -7.45 -0.53
N PRO A 33 -25.30 -6.28 0.11
CA PRO A 33 -24.16 -5.40 -0.18
C PRO A 33 -22.80 -6.09 -0.06
N VAL A 34 -22.63 -6.99 0.90
CA VAL A 34 -21.39 -7.74 1.11
C VAL A 34 -21.17 -8.74 -0.02
N ASP A 35 -22.21 -9.47 -0.43
CA ASP A 35 -22.12 -10.44 -1.53
C ASP A 35 -21.91 -9.75 -2.88
N SER A 36 -22.60 -8.62 -3.11
CA SER A 36 -22.42 -7.75 -4.27
C SER A 36 -20.98 -7.23 -4.34
N LEU A 37 -20.41 -6.83 -3.19
CA LEU A 37 -19.01 -6.44 -3.12
C LEU A 37 -18.08 -7.60 -3.46
N PHE A 38 -18.23 -8.77 -2.83
CA PHE A 38 -17.41 -9.93 -3.17
C PHE A 38 -17.47 -10.27 -4.67
N LYS A 39 -18.68 -10.31 -5.24
CA LYS A 39 -18.89 -10.58 -6.66
C LYS A 39 -18.26 -9.50 -7.54
N CYS A 40 -18.34 -8.23 -7.15
CA CYS A 40 -17.70 -7.12 -7.85
C CYS A 40 -16.17 -7.25 -7.81
N LEU A 41 -15.57 -7.36 -6.63
CA LEU A 41 -14.12 -7.43 -6.46
C LEU A 41 -13.49 -8.65 -7.15
N ASN A 42 -14.22 -9.77 -7.28
CA ASN A 42 -13.75 -10.94 -8.02
C ASN A 42 -13.69 -10.74 -9.54
N ASN A 43 -14.47 -9.79 -10.07
CA ASN A 43 -14.45 -9.44 -11.49
C ASN A 43 -13.54 -8.25 -11.81
N LEU A 44 -13.03 -7.55 -10.79
CA LEU A 44 -12.09 -6.44 -10.97
C LEU A 44 -10.64 -6.95 -11.01
N HIS A 45 -9.86 -6.41 -11.94
CA HIS A 45 -8.42 -6.62 -12.01
C HIS A 45 -7.68 -5.32 -11.66
N GLY A 46 -6.58 -5.44 -10.92
CA GLY A 46 -5.76 -4.30 -10.52
C GLY A 46 -5.72 -4.07 -9.01
N SER A 47 -5.28 -2.86 -8.64
CA SER A 47 -5.00 -2.46 -7.27
C SER A 47 -5.95 -1.33 -6.85
N PHE A 48 -6.59 -1.46 -5.69
CA PHE A 48 -7.58 -0.50 -5.22
C PHE A 48 -7.69 -0.48 -3.69
N ALA A 49 -8.12 0.65 -3.16
CA ALA A 49 -8.55 0.83 -1.78
C ALA A 49 -9.84 1.66 -1.83
N LEU A 50 -10.95 1.05 -1.42
CA LEU A 50 -12.30 1.56 -1.64
C LEU A 50 -12.97 1.86 -0.30
N VAL A 51 -13.74 2.94 -0.29
CA VAL A 51 -14.71 3.28 0.76
C VAL A 51 -16.05 3.50 0.07
N LEU A 52 -17.06 2.76 0.48
CA LEU A 52 -18.36 2.69 -0.17
C LEU A 52 -19.47 2.93 0.85
N LEU A 53 -20.49 3.64 0.40
CA LEU A 53 -21.72 3.92 1.13
C LEU A 53 -22.88 3.46 0.26
N PHE A 54 -23.82 2.73 0.85
CA PHE A 54 -25.05 2.32 0.18
C PHE A 54 -26.20 3.15 0.75
N ALA A 55 -27.01 3.75 -0.12
CA ALA A 55 -28.11 4.62 0.30
C ALA A 55 -29.12 3.92 1.24
N GLU A 56 -29.34 2.61 1.03
CA GLU A 56 -30.24 1.79 1.85
C GLU A 56 -29.60 1.34 3.19
N TYR A 57 -28.29 1.55 3.37
CA TYR A 57 -27.55 1.19 4.57
C TYR A 57 -26.78 2.41 5.12
N PRO A 58 -27.49 3.48 5.54
CA PRO A 58 -26.87 4.73 5.96
C PRO A 58 -26.07 4.62 7.26
N ASP A 59 -26.26 3.56 8.04
CA ASP A 59 -25.56 3.25 9.28
C ASP A 59 -24.25 2.47 9.07
N ALA A 60 -23.90 2.18 7.82
CA ALA A 60 -22.80 1.29 7.47
C ALA A 60 -21.85 1.90 6.43
N LEU A 61 -20.55 1.77 6.70
CA LEU A 61 -19.48 2.10 5.78
C LEU A 61 -18.75 0.81 5.39
N PHE A 62 -18.60 0.59 4.10
CA PHE A 62 -17.97 -0.60 3.55
C PHE A 62 -16.59 -0.23 3.03
N VAL A 63 -15.56 -0.96 3.45
CA VAL A 63 -14.20 -0.78 2.95
C VAL A 63 -13.66 -2.06 2.36
N ALA A 64 -12.90 -1.93 1.28
CA ALA A 64 -12.25 -3.05 0.63
C ALA A 64 -10.88 -2.65 0.09
N LYS A 65 -9.93 -3.58 0.07
CA LYS A 65 -8.63 -3.33 -0.55
C LYS A 65 -8.05 -4.53 -1.29
N ARG A 66 -7.23 -4.22 -2.28
CA ARG A 66 -6.36 -5.16 -2.99
C ARG A 66 -5.08 -4.43 -3.41
N ASN A 67 -3.93 -4.92 -2.99
CA ASN A 67 -2.58 -4.44 -3.33
C ASN A 67 -2.27 -2.98 -2.94
N LEU A 68 -3.22 -2.23 -2.38
CA LEU A 68 -3.01 -0.88 -1.82
C LEU A 68 -3.16 -0.90 -0.30
N PRO A 69 -2.48 0.02 0.42
CA PRO A 69 -2.63 0.14 1.86
C PRO A 69 -4.02 0.69 2.21
N LEU A 70 -4.63 0.09 3.24
CA LEU A 70 -5.87 0.55 3.86
C LEU A 70 -5.90 0.07 5.30
N ALA A 71 -6.17 0.98 6.22
CA ALA A 71 -6.20 0.70 7.65
C ALA A 71 -7.49 1.20 8.29
N ILE A 72 -7.96 0.47 9.29
CA ILE A 72 -9.08 0.83 10.14
C ILE A 72 -8.52 1.35 11.46
N GLY A 73 -8.91 2.56 11.84
CA GLY A 73 -8.54 3.16 13.11
C GLY A 73 -9.72 3.19 14.07
N TYR A 74 -9.45 2.94 15.35
CA TYR A 74 -10.45 2.83 16.40
C TYR A 74 -10.21 3.88 17.49
N ASN A 75 -11.29 4.56 17.86
CA ASN A 75 -11.42 5.40 19.05
C ASN A 75 -12.65 4.92 19.84
N CYS A 76 -12.82 5.35 21.09
CA CYS A 76 -13.84 4.90 22.03
C CYS A 76 -15.23 4.71 21.39
N ASN A 77 -15.69 5.68 20.61
CA ASN A 77 -17.03 5.67 19.99
C ASN A 77 -17.01 5.91 18.48
N THR A 78 -15.84 5.86 17.84
CA THR A 78 -15.73 6.21 16.42
C THR A 78 -14.71 5.33 15.73
N VAL A 79 -15.06 4.88 14.53
CA VAL A 79 -14.20 4.08 13.68
C VAL A 79 -13.90 4.89 12.41
N PHE A 80 -12.65 4.85 11.99
CA PHE A 80 -12.14 5.56 10.83
C PHE A 80 -11.53 4.57 9.85
N ALA A 81 -11.47 4.93 8.56
CA ALA A 81 -10.72 4.20 7.56
C ALA A 81 -9.88 5.17 6.73
N ALA A 82 -8.62 4.83 6.47
CA ALA A 82 -7.73 5.64 5.63
C ALA A 82 -6.68 4.77 4.92
N SER A 83 -6.25 5.20 3.74
CA SER A 83 -5.16 4.56 2.99
C SER A 83 -3.80 4.74 3.65
N ASP A 84 -3.61 5.82 4.42
CA ASP A 84 -2.42 6.07 5.23
C ASP A 84 -2.79 6.09 6.73
N PRO A 85 -2.30 5.12 7.54
CA PRO A 85 -2.46 5.13 9.00
C PRO A 85 -2.04 6.44 9.66
N LYS A 86 -1.06 7.17 9.12
CA LYS A 86 -0.60 8.47 9.65
C LYS A 86 -1.71 9.51 9.67
N ALA A 87 -2.63 9.48 8.71
CA ALA A 87 -3.77 10.38 8.67
C ALA A 87 -4.72 10.17 9.86
N LEU A 88 -4.75 8.96 10.42
CA LEU A 88 -5.60 8.58 11.55
C LEU A 88 -4.99 8.91 12.91
N SER A 89 -3.68 9.13 12.98
CA SER A 89 -2.90 9.21 14.22
C SER A 89 -3.39 10.17 15.30
N LYS A 90 -4.06 11.27 14.92
CA LYS A 90 -4.62 12.25 15.86
C LYS A 90 -6.02 11.89 16.36
N PHE A 91 -6.67 10.92 15.71
CA PHE A 91 -8.07 10.60 15.91
C PHE A 91 -8.28 9.23 16.52
N VAL A 92 -7.26 8.37 16.56
CA VAL A 92 -7.40 6.96 16.92
C VAL A 92 -6.33 6.52 17.90
N GLU A 93 -6.70 5.60 18.79
CA GLU A 93 -5.81 5.01 19.79
C GLU A 93 -5.31 3.62 19.37
N ARG A 94 -6.02 2.99 18.43
CA ARG A 94 -5.73 1.65 17.94
C ARG A 94 -5.91 1.57 16.43
N ILE A 95 -5.13 0.73 15.76
CA ILE A 95 -5.14 0.56 14.31
C ILE A 95 -5.18 -0.95 13.98
N SER A 96 -5.92 -1.29 12.93
CA SER A 96 -5.91 -2.61 12.32
C SER A 96 -5.62 -2.47 10.83
N HIS A 97 -4.63 -3.22 10.35
CA HIS A 97 -4.29 -3.27 8.93
C HIS A 97 -5.14 -4.33 8.23
N LEU A 98 -5.73 -3.95 7.10
CA LEU A 98 -6.47 -4.88 6.26
C LEU A 98 -5.51 -5.67 5.35
N GLU A 99 -5.82 -6.93 5.13
CA GLU A 99 -5.16 -7.78 4.15
C GLU A 99 -5.83 -7.64 2.78
N ASP A 100 -5.20 -8.17 1.74
CA ASP A 100 -5.78 -8.14 0.41
C ASP A 100 -7.04 -9.01 0.33
N ASN A 101 -8.05 -8.50 -0.37
CA ASN A 101 -9.39 -9.06 -0.48
C ASN A 101 -10.22 -9.02 0.80
N ASP A 102 -9.76 -8.31 1.84
CA ASP A 102 -10.62 -7.98 2.97
C ASP A 102 -11.73 -7.02 2.54
N ILE A 103 -12.94 -7.33 3.00
CA ILE A 103 -14.09 -6.42 3.02
C ILE A 103 -14.44 -6.20 4.49
N ALA A 104 -14.38 -4.96 4.97
CA ALA A 104 -14.87 -4.62 6.30
C ALA A 104 -16.15 -3.80 6.24
N VAL A 105 -17.10 -4.18 7.07
CA VAL A 105 -18.36 -3.46 7.30
C VAL A 105 -18.23 -2.76 8.65
N ILE A 106 -18.20 -1.44 8.60
CA ILE A 106 -18.05 -0.55 9.76
C ILE A 106 -19.41 0.00 10.10
N LYS A 107 -19.92 -0.32 11.30
CA LYS A 107 -21.16 0.20 11.86
C LYS A 107 -20.91 0.82 13.23
N SER A 108 -21.89 1.55 13.76
CA SER A 108 -21.88 2.04 15.14
C SER A 108 -21.77 0.90 16.18
N SER A 109 -22.30 -0.28 15.86
CA SER A 109 -22.23 -1.48 16.71
C SER A 109 -20.86 -2.18 16.69
N GLY A 110 -19.98 -1.84 15.75
CA GLY A 110 -18.66 -2.44 15.61
C GLY A 110 -18.24 -2.70 14.17
N VAL A 111 -17.10 -3.37 14.01
CA VAL A 111 -16.48 -3.68 12.72
C VAL A 111 -16.50 -5.19 12.49
N SER A 112 -17.02 -5.61 11.34
CA SER A 112 -16.94 -7.01 10.89
C SER A 112 -16.08 -7.08 9.64
N ILE A 113 -15.08 -7.95 9.63
CA ILE A 113 -14.17 -8.13 8.50
C ILE A 113 -14.42 -9.49 7.88
N TYR A 114 -14.49 -9.54 6.57
CA TYR A 114 -14.69 -10.75 5.79
C TYR A 114 -13.57 -10.89 4.76
N ASN A 115 -13.06 -12.10 4.59
CA ASN A 115 -12.14 -12.46 3.53
C ASN A 115 -12.67 -13.71 2.82
N ASN A 116 -12.77 -13.67 1.50
CA ASN A 116 -13.29 -14.77 0.67
C ASN A 116 -14.63 -15.35 1.19
N GLY A 117 -15.57 -14.48 1.61
CA GLY A 117 -16.88 -14.88 2.11
C GLY A 117 -16.90 -15.38 3.56
N THR A 118 -15.75 -15.47 4.23
CA THR A 118 -15.65 -15.92 5.63
C THR A 118 -15.32 -14.76 6.56
N GLN A 119 -15.94 -14.73 7.74
CA GLN A 119 -15.63 -13.70 8.73
C GLN A 119 -14.26 -13.98 9.37
N VAL A 120 -13.40 -12.97 9.39
CA VAL A 120 -12.03 -13.05 9.91
C VAL A 120 -11.80 -12.00 10.99
N LYS A 121 -10.79 -12.23 11.83
CA LYS A 121 -10.32 -11.25 12.82
C LYS A 121 -8.93 -10.77 12.41
N ARG A 122 -8.75 -9.46 12.34
CA ARG A 122 -7.45 -8.82 12.12
C ARG A 122 -6.88 -8.33 13.45
N SER A 123 -5.55 -8.32 13.55
CA SER A 123 -4.88 -7.80 14.74
C SER A 123 -5.20 -6.32 14.91
N ILE A 124 -5.41 -5.92 16.16
CA ILE A 124 -5.60 -4.52 16.54
C ILE A 124 -4.42 -4.16 17.42
N GLU A 125 -3.64 -3.20 16.95
CA GLU A 125 -2.43 -2.74 17.61
C GLU A 125 -2.69 -1.35 18.22
N ASN A 126 -2.06 -1.07 19.36
CA ASN A 126 -2.11 0.27 19.94
C ASN A 126 -1.29 1.21 19.05
N SER A 127 -1.88 2.34 18.71
CA SER A 127 -1.24 3.43 17.98
C SER A 127 -0.78 4.47 18.99
N SER A 128 0.54 4.67 19.16
CA SER A 128 1.01 5.79 19.97
C SER A 128 0.95 7.09 19.16
N PRO A 129 0.43 8.20 19.69
CA PRO A 129 0.48 9.51 19.03
C PRO A 129 1.92 9.93 18.66
N SER A 130 2.93 9.43 19.40
CA SER A 130 4.34 9.66 19.10
C SER A 130 4.80 9.03 17.79
N ASP A 131 4.17 7.95 17.35
CA ASP A 131 4.62 7.14 16.21
C ASP A 131 4.35 7.86 14.88
N PHE A 132 3.51 8.88 14.91
CA PHE A 132 2.98 9.55 13.72
C PHE A 132 2.99 11.08 13.81
N LEU A 133 3.67 11.65 14.81
CA LEU A 133 3.77 13.09 15.03
C LEU A 133 4.59 13.77 13.91
N ILE A 134 3.91 14.06 12.79
CA ILE A 134 4.45 14.80 11.66
C ILE A 134 4.14 16.28 11.88
N SER A 135 5.13 17.02 12.35
CA SER A 135 5.08 18.47 12.50
C SER A 135 6.17 19.13 11.69
N LYS A 136 5.93 20.38 11.26
CA LYS A 136 6.96 21.23 10.65
C LYS A 136 8.04 21.64 11.66
N ASN A 137 7.86 21.40 12.96
CA ASN A 137 8.85 21.73 14.01
C ASN A 137 9.39 23.18 13.93
N GLY A 138 8.52 24.13 13.59
CA GLY A 138 8.90 25.56 13.46
C GLY A 138 9.51 25.96 12.11
N TYR A 139 9.76 25.03 11.19
CA TYR A 139 10.23 25.35 9.85
C TYR A 139 9.09 25.83 8.93
N PRO A 140 9.36 26.69 7.92
CA PRO A 140 8.36 27.15 6.95
C PRO A 140 7.72 26.02 6.12
N SER A 141 8.50 25.00 5.77
CA SER A 141 8.06 23.85 4.97
C SER A 141 8.66 22.54 5.50
N PHE A 142 8.00 21.41 5.19
CA PHE A 142 8.51 20.08 5.52
C PHE A 142 9.84 19.79 4.82
N MET A 143 9.98 20.19 3.55
CA MET A 143 11.23 20.04 2.81
C MET A 143 12.40 20.73 3.52
N LEU A 144 12.21 21.96 4.01
CA LEU A 144 13.28 22.65 4.73
C LEU A 144 13.62 21.93 6.04
N LYS A 145 12.60 21.55 6.82
CA LYS A 145 12.81 20.73 8.02
C LYS A 145 13.62 19.48 7.71
N GLU A 146 13.23 18.71 6.71
CA GLU A 146 13.87 17.43 6.35
C GLU A 146 15.31 17.62 5.88
N ILE A 147 15.62 18.70 5.14
CA ILE A 147 17.00 19.07 4.78
C ILE A 147 17.84 19.33 6.04
N PHE A 148 17.33 20.12 6.99
CA PHE A 148 18.05 20.43 8.23
C PHE A 148 18.12 19.24 9.20
N GLU A 149 17.22 18.26 9.08
CA GLU A 149 17.24 17.03 9.90
C GLU A 149 18.19 15.94 9.37
N GLN A 150 18.77 16.10 8.16
CA GLN A 150 19.68 15.11 7.56
C GLN A 150 20.83 14.66 8.48
N PRO A 151 21.53 15.55 9.23
CA PRO A 151 22.61 15.11 10.14
C PRO A 151 22.11 14.16 11.23
N ARG A 152 20.92 14.43 11.78
CA ARG A 152 20.30 13.57 12.81
C ARG A 152 19.80 12.26 12.20
N ALA A 153 19.19 12.31 11.01
CA ALA A 153 18.73 11.13 10.30
C ALA A 153 19.91 10.19 9.99
N LEU A 154 21.01 10.72 9.46
CA LEU A 154 22.23 9.97 9.17
C LEU A 154 22.79 9.26 10.41
N ASN A 155 22.92 9.98 11.53
CA ASN A 155 23.40 9.39 12.79
C ASN A 155 22.50 8.24 13.27
N LYS A 156 21.17 8.39 13.16
CA LYS A 156 20.24 7.29 13.48
C LYS A 156 20.45 6.09 12.57
N THR A 157 20.59 6.32 11.27
CA THR A 157 20.79 5.26 10.27
C THR A 157 22.08 4.50 10.53
N ILE A 158 23.22 5.19 10.69
CA ILE A 158 24.53 4.53 10.94
C ILE A 158 24.47 3.62 12.17
N ASN A 159 23.82 4.08 13.26
CA ASN A 159 23.72 3.30 14.49
C ASN A 159 22.79 2.07 14.39
N GLN A 160 21.99 1.94 13.34
CA GLN A 160 21.12 0.78 13.12
C GLN A 160 21.79 -0.31 12.28
N PHE A 161 22.84 0.01 11.53
CA PHE A 161 23.44 -0.92 10.57
C PHE A 161 24.69 -1.61 11.15
N TYR A 162 24.50 -2.82 11.68
CA TYR A 162 25.57 -3.81 11.75
C TYR A 162 25.00 -5.19 11.41
N LYS A 163 25.02 -5.56 10.13
CA LYS A 163 24.67 -6.91 9.68
C LYS A 163 25.70 -7.37 8.66
N GLN A 164 26.39 -8.45 8.98
CA GLN A 164 27.37 -9.06 8.08
C GLN A 164 26.63 -9.99 7.12
N TYR A 165 26.84 -9.78 5.83
CA TYR A 165 26.41 -10.71 4.79
C TYR A 165 27.57 -11.67 4.48
N LYS A 166 27.24 -12.89 4.02
CA LYS A 166 28.24 -13.81 3.46
C LYS A 166 28.83 -13.23 2.18
N GLU A 167 29.83 -13.88 1.60
CA GLU A 167 30.39 -13.48 0.30
C GLU A 167 29.28 -13.32 -0.75
N LEU A 168 29.17 -12.12 -1.31
CA LEU A 168 28.22 -11.75 -2.34
C LEU A 168 28.99 -11.45 -3.62
N SER A 169 28.61 -12.11 -4.71
CA SER A 169 29.27 -11.90 -6.00
C SER A 169 28.51 -10.90 -6.89
N TYR A 170 27.20 -10.76 -6.68
CA TYR A 170 26.31 -9.98 -7.53
C TYR A 170 25.16 -9.35 -6.77
N ILE A 171 24.88 -8.07 -7.05
CA ILE A 171 23.74 -7.33 -6.48
C ILE A 171 22.95 -6.68 -7.61
N THR A 172 21.63 -6.90 -7.64
CA THR A 172 20.72 -6.13 -8.49
C THR A 172 20.01 -5.10 -7.63
N THR A 173 20.17 -3.82 -7.95
CA THR A 173 19.52 -2.70 -7.26
C THR A 173 18.36 -2.18 -8.11
N VAL A 174 17.20 -2.00 -7.49
CA VAL A 174 15.96 -1.62 -8.18
C VAL A 174 15.27 -0.48 -7.44
N GLY A 175 14.88 0.58 -8.15
CA GLY A 175 14.16 1.71 -7.55
C GLY A 175 13.61 2.70 -8.58
N CYS A 176 12.86 3.70 -8.09
CA CYS A 176 12.31 4.78 -8.91
C CYS A 176 12.81 6.15 -8.44
N GLY A 177 13.03 7.09 -9.37
CA GLY A 177 13.35 8.48 -9.08
C GLY A 177 14.57 8.64 -8.15
N SER A 178 14.43 9.39 -7.06
CA SER A 178 15.52 9.61 -6.09
C SER A 178 16.08 8.32 -5.48
N SER A 179 15.26 7.28 -5.32
CA SER A 179 15.74 5.97 -4.84
C SER A 179 16.62 5.26 -5.86
N TYR A 180 16.34 5.41 -7.16
CA TYR A 180 17.22 4.93 -8.23
C TYR A 180 18.58 5.65 -8.19
N PHE A 181 18.58 6.98 -8.00
CA PHE A 181 19.83 7.75 -7.88
C PHE A 181 20.65 7.36 -6.64
N ALA A 182 20.00 7.02 -5.52
CA ALA A 182 20.70 6.47 -4.36
C ALA A 182 21.38 5.13 -4.70
N GLY A 183 20.70 4.26 -5.46
CA GLY A 183 21.27 3.02 -6.00
C GLY A 183 22.47 3.26 -6.92
N LEU A 184 22.42 4.31 -7.75
CA LEU A 184 23.55 4.70 -8.62
C LEU A 184 24.79 5.09 -7.82
N VAL A 185 24.63 5.89 -6.75
CA VAL A 185 25.74 6.22 -5.85
C VAL A 185 26.26 4.97 -5.14
N ALA A 186 25.35 4.13 -4.63
CA ALA A 186 25.72 2.88 -3.96
C ALA A 186 26.48 1.93 -4.87
N LYS A 187 26.10 1.80 -6.14
CA LYS A 187 26.80 1.00 -7.17
C LYS A 187 28.29 1.38 -7.25
N HIS A 188 28.60 2.67 -7.31
CA HIS A 188 30.00 3.12 -7.35
C HIS A 188 30.79 2.65 -6.13
N TRP A 189 30.22 2.75 -4.92
CA TRP A 189 30.90 2.31 -3.70
C TRP A 189 31.01 0.78 -3.59
N LEU A 190 29.95 0.05 -3.92
CA LEU A 190 29.95 -1.42 -3.88
C LEU A 190 30.93 -2.02 -4.89
N GLU A 191 31.03 -1.46 -6.10
CA GLU A 191 31.98 -1.93 -7.12
C GLU A 191 33.42 -1.51 -6.80
N SER A 192 33.66 -0.26 -6.37
CA SER A 192 35.03 0.22 -6.14
C SER A 192 35.63 -0.23 -4.81
N VAL A 193 34.83 -0.32 -3.75
CA VAL A 193 35.31 -0.63 -2.39
C VAL A 193 35.11 -2.11 -2.08
N ALA A 194 33.90 -2.63 -2.28
CA ALA A 194 33.58 -4.01 -1.94
C ALA A 194 33.91 -5.00 -3.06
N GLN A 195 34.24 -4.51 -4.27
CA GLN A 195 34.56 -5.33 -5.45
C GLN A 195 33.41 -6.30 -5.83
N VAL A 196 32.16 -5.90 -5.55
CA VAL A 196 30.96 -6.67 -5.90
C VAL A 196 30.33 -6.06 -7.14
N ARG A 197 29.99 -6.89 -8.13
CA ARG A 197 29.32 -6.42 -9.35
C ARG A 197 27.90 -5.97 -9.01
N VAL A 198 27.52 -4.77 -9.46
CA VAL A 198 26.18 -4.23 -9.21
C VAL A 198 25.47 -3.92 -10.51
N HIS A 199 24.28 -4.49 -10.68
CA HIS A 199 23.35 -4.09 -11.72
C HIS A 199 22.33 -3.10 -11.15
N LEU A 200 21.95 -2.09 -11.92
CA LEU A 200 21.01 -1.06 -11.48
C LEU A 200 19.90 -0.92 -12.51
N GLU A 201 18.66 -1.08 -12.08
CA GLU A 201 17.49 -0.96 -12.94
C GLU A 201 16.42 -0.03 -12.37
N ILE A 202 15.72 0.64 -13.29
CA ILE A 202 14.51 1.41 -12.98
C ILE A 202 13.38 0.39 -12.77
N SER A 203 12.60 0.53 -11.70
CA SER A 203 11.58 -0.50 -11.36
C SER A 203 10.55 -0.75 -12.46
N SER A 204 10.19 0.28 -13.23
CA SER A 204 9.25 0.15 -14.35
C SER A 204 9.78 -0.74 -15.47
N GLU A 205 11.10 -0.79 -15.68
CA GLU A 205 11.72 -1.65 -16.70
C GLU A 205 12.00 -3.05 -16.15
N PHE A 206 12.45 -3.14 -14.90
CA PHE A 206 12.83 -4.40 -14.25
C PHE A 206 11.70 -5.44 -14.29
N ARG A 207 10.47 -5.01 -14.00
CA ARG A 207 9.28 -5.88 -14.01
C ARG A 207 8.91 -6.43 -15.40
N TYR A 208 9.49 -5.88 -16.48
CA TYR A 208 9.28 -6.32 -17.87
C TYR A 208 10.55 -6.87 -18.53
N SER A 209 11.66 -6.92 -17.80
CA SER A 209 12.98 -7.30 -18.34
C SER A 209 13.05 -8.74 -18.85
N ASN A 210 12.22 -9.65 -18.30
CA ASN A 210 12.26 -11.10 -18.59
C ASN A 210 13.67 -11.72 -18.40
N VAL A 211 14.51 -11.10 -17.57
CA VAL A 211 15.86 -11.57 -17.30
C VAL A 211 15.84 -12.58 -16.16
N LYS A 212 16.55 -13.70 -16.33
CA LYS A 212 16.76 -14.66 -15.23
C LYS A 212 17.69 -14.04 -14.20
N LEU A 213 17.23 -13.95 -12.96
CA LEU A 213 18.04 -13.54 -11.82
C LEU A 213 19.13 -14.58 -11.55
N GLU A 214 20.34 -14.12 -11.21
CA GLU A 214 21.49 -14.99 -10.95
C GLU A 214 21.31 -15.71 -9.60
N GLU A 215 21.50 -17.03 -9.58
CA GLU A 215 21.48 -17.80 -8.33
C GLU A 215 22.58 -17.31 -7.37
N GLY A 216 22.20 -17.06 -6.11
CA GLY A 216 23.11 -16.53 -5.09
C GLY A 216 23.37 -15.03 -5.18
N SER A 217 22.65 -14.30 -6.04
CA SER A 217 22.63 -12.83 -6.04
C SER A 217 21.67 -12.27 -4.97
N ILE A 218 21.77 -10.96 -4.72
CA ILE A 218 20.82 -10.22 -3.89
C ILE A 218 20.11 -9.15 -4.71
N GLU A 219 18.79 -9.11 -4.63
CA GLU A 219 17.96 -8.03 -5.12
C GLU A 219 17.68 -7.01 -4.00
N LEU A 220 18.15 -5.77 -4.20
CA LEU A 220 17.94 -4.66 -3.29
C LEU A 220 16.91 -3.68 -3.88
N PHE A 221 15.70 -3.74 -3.34
CA PHE A 221 14.62 -2.81 -3.68
C PHE A 221 14.66 -1.57 -2.79
N ILE A 222 14.93 -0.41 -3.37
CA ILE A 222 15.08 0.86 -2.65
C ILE A 222 13.80 1.68 -2.81
N SER A 223 13.11 1.94 -1.70
CA SER A 223 11.93 2.82 -1.66
C SER A 223 11.82 3.54 -0.32
N GLN A 224 11.55 4.84 -0.37
CA GLN A 224 11.30 5.63 0.85
C GLN A 224 9.93 5.29 1.47
N SER A 225 8.89 5.12 0.64
CA SER A 225 7.54 4.88 1.11
C SER A 225 7.26 3.41 1.39
N GLY A 226 8.02 2.50 0.77
CA GLY A 226 7.72 1.07 0.73
C GLY A 226 6.44 0.73 -0.06
N GLY A 227 5.78 1.74 -0.66
CA GLY A 227 4.49 1.65 -1.34
C GLY A 227 4.56 1.90 -2.85
N THR A 228 5.75 2.12 -3.41
CA THR A 228 5.94 2.43 -4.82
C THR A 228 5.52 1.23 -5.68
N ALA A 229 4.43 1.38 -6.45
CA ALA A 229 3.80 0.28 -7.18
C ALA A 229 4.79 -0.51 -8.06
N ASP A 230 5.57 0.16 -8.92
CA ASP A 230 6.53 -0.53 -9.78
C ASP A 230 7.63 -1.26 -8.99
N THR A 231 8.06 -0.73 -7.85
CA THR A 231 9.05 -1.38 -6.98
C THR A 231 8.47 -2.60 -6.27
N ILE A 232 7.21 -2.54 -5.82
CA ILE A 232 6.50 -3.69 -5.24
C ILE A 232 6.30 -4.78 -6.29
N GLU A 233 5.88 -4.41 -7.50
CA GLU A 233 5.69 -5.36 -8.59
C GLU A 233 7.03 -5.98 -9.03
N GLY A 234 8.12 -5.22 -9.02
CA GLY A 234 9.47 -5.76 -9.19
C GLY A 234 9.84 -6.77 -8.09
N LEU A 235 9.50 -6.48 -6.83
CA LEU A 235 9.72 -7.43 -5.72
C LEU A 235 8.90 -8.71 -5.89
N HIS A 236 7.65 -8.61 -6.38
CA HIS A 236 6.82 -9.77 -6.70
C HIS A 236 7.40 -10.57 -7.87
N TYR A 237 7.92 -9.90 -8.90
CA TYR A 237 8.59 -10.55 -10.04
C TYR A 237 9.85 -11.34 -9.64
N ALA A 238 10.59 -10.84 -8.63
CA ALA A 238 11.82 -11.49 -8.16
C ALA A 238 11.58 -12.67 -7.20
N LYS A 239 10.34 -12.92 -6.75
CA LYS A 239 9.97 -14.03 -5.88
C LYS A 239 9.44 -15.23 -6.67
#